data_AF-A0A968H014-F1
#
_entry.id   AF-A0A968H014-F1
#
_cell.length_a   1.000
_cell.length_b   1.000
_cell.length_c   1.000
_cell.angle_alpha   90.00
_cell.angle_beta   90.00
_cell.angle_gamma   90.00
#
_symmetry.space_group_name_H-M   'P 1'
#
loop_
_entity.id
_entity.type
_entity.pdbx_description
1 polymer ?
#
loop_
_entity_poly.entity_id
_entity_poly.type
_entity_poly.pdbx_seq_one_letter_code
_entity_poly.pdbx_strand_id
1 'polypeptide(L)' 'MDGLDRLPPRAGGSAAADVRIRALAVWPGLDRKKLARTCGDPVRVARLVERRTALPRESIIGILEGRS' A
#
# COMPACT_ATOMS: atom_id res chain seq x y z
N MET A 1 35.83 17.36 3.07
CA MET A 1 34.71 18.34 3.09
C MET A 1 33.52 17.58 2.53
N ASP A 2 33.07 16.60 3.30
CA ASP A 2 32.23 15.51 2.84
C ASP A 2 30.81 15.84 3.26
N GLY A 3 30.19 16.71 2.48
CA GLY A 3 28.75 16.93 2.52
C GLY A 3 28.07 15.68 1.98
N LEU A 4 28.07 14.60 2.77
CA LEU A 4 27.17 13.48 2.57
C LEU A 4 25.76 14.06 2.60
N ASP A 5 25.21 14.17 1.41
CA ASP A 5 23.83 14.09 0.98
C ASP A 5 23.02 13.09 1.84
N ARG A 6 22.86 13.37 3.13
CA ARG A 6 21.80 12.78 3.95
C ARG A 6 20.54 13.55 3.63
N LEU A 7 20.06 13.36 2.40
CA LEU A 7 18.66 13.60 2.10
C LEU A 7 17.84 12.73 3.05
N PRO A 8 16.88 13.29 3.80
CA PRO A 8 15.96 12.47 4.56
C PRO A 8 15.24 11.54 3.57
N PRO A 9 14.93 10.28 3.96
CA PRO A 9 14.05 9.48 3.14
C PRO A 9 12.78 10.30 2.95
N ARG A 10 12.36 10.56 1.71
CA ARG A 10 11.09 11.22 1.38
C ARG A 10 9.93 10.25 1.69
N ALA A 11 9.94 9.67 2.88
CA ALA A 11 9.04 8.61 3.35
C ALA A 11 7.76 9.16 3.98
N GLY A 12 7.45 10.44 3.80
CA GLY A 12 6.11 10.97 4.06
C GLY A 12 5.10 10.63 2.95
N GLY A 13 5.57 10.27 1.75
CA GLY A 13 4.75 9.83 0.61
C GLY A 13 4.96 8.36 0.20
N SER A 14 5.88 7.65 0.88
CA SER A 14 6.29 6.29 0.49
C SER A 14 5.27 5.26 0.94
N ALA A 15 4.90 5.20 2.22
CA ALA A 15 4.05 4.13 2.75
C ALA A 15 2.72 3.97 1.98
N ALA A 16 2.09 5.10 1.60
CA ALA A 16 0.87 5.10 0.79
C ALA A 16 1.09 4.65 -0.68
N ALA A 17 2.26 4.94 -1.25
CA ALA A 17 2.66 4.40 -2.56
C ALA A 17 2.99 2.91 -2.47
N ASP A 18 3.72 2.52 -1.41
CA ASP A 18 4.12 1.14 -1.11
C ASP A 18 2.88 0.24 -0.95
N VAL A 19 1.87 0.66 -0.18
CA VAL A 19 0.60 -0.06 -0.01
C VAL A 19 -0.11 -0.29 -1.34
N ARG A 20 -0.19 0.71 -2.22
CA ARG A 20 -0.88 0.57 -3.52
C ARG A 20 -0.13 -0.33 -4.48
N ILE A 21 1.19 -0.19 -4.55
CA ILE A 21 2.06 -1.04 -5.39
C ILE A 21 1.95 -2.49 -4.92
N ARG A 22 2.03 -2.71 -3.60
CA ARG A 22 1.92 -4.05 -3.01
C ARG A 22 0.54 -4.66 -3.21
N ALA A 23 -0.52 -3.86 -3.07
CA ALA A 23 -1.88 -4.31 -3.37
C ALA A 23 -2.02 -4.82 -4.82
N LEU A 24 -1.44 -4.11 -5.78
CA LEU A 24 -1.46 -4.50 -7.20
C LEU A 24 -0.59 -5.73 -7.49
N ALA A 25 0.51 -5.90 -6.76
CA ALA A 25 1.38 -7.06 -6.88
C ALA A 25 0.71 -8.35 -6.35
N VAL A 26 -0.01 -8.26 -5.23
CA VAL A 26 -0.70 -9.41 -4.62
C VAL A 26 -2.03 -9.70 -5.32
N TRP A 27 -2.79 -8.68 -5.70
CA TRP A 27 -4.10 -8.81 -6.33
C TRP A 27 -4.12 -8.18 -7.72
N PRO A 28 -3.67 -8.91 -8.76
CA PRO A 28 -3.74 -8.44 -10.14
C PRO A 28 -5.21 -8.22 -10.55
N GLY A 29 -5.49 -7.06 -11.14
CA GLY A 29 -6.84 -6.67 -11.54
C GLY A 29 -7.60 -5.78 -10.54
N LEU A 30 -6.93 -5.30 -9.48
CA LEU A 30 -7.49 -4.22 -8.67
C LEU A 30 -7.61 -2.92 -9.49
N ASP A 31 -8.71 -2.21 -9.28
CA ASP A 31 -9.00 -0.98 -10.01
C ASP A 31 -8.07 0.15 -9.53
N ARG A 32 -7.12 0.54 -10.40
CA ARG A 32 -6.13 1.60 -10.12
C ARG A 32 -6.75 2.95 -9.80
N LYS A 33 -7.92 3.27 -10.39
CA LYS A 33 -8.64 4.53 -10.10
C LYS A 33 -9.24 4.48 -8.70
N LYS A 34 -9.80 3.34 -8.29
CA LYS A 34 -10.29 3.14 -6.91
C LYS A 34 -9.14 3.17 -5.89
N LEU A 35 -8.01 2.55 -6.20
CA LEU A 35 -6.78 2.64 -5.38
C LEU A 35 -6.23 4.05 -5.28
N ALA A 36 -6.26 4.84 -6.36
CA ALA A 36 -5.83 6.23 -6.29
C ALA A 36 -6.69 7.05 -5.31
N ARG A 37 -8.00 6.77 -5.25
CA ARG A 37 -8.93 7.41 -4.32
C ARG A 37 -8.76 6.99 -2.85
N THR A 38 -8.07 5.88 -2.57
CA THR A 38 -7.79 5.50 -1.18
C THR A 38 -6.65 6.30 -0.57
N CYS A 39 -5.92 7.09 -1.37
CA CYS A 39 -4.72 7.82 -0.96
C CYS A 39 -3.67 6.93 -0.26
N GLY A 40 -3.67 5.63 -0.57
CA GLY A 40 -2.77 4.65 0.05
C GLY A 40 -3.09 4.30 1.50
N ASP A 41 -4.31 4.60 1.96
CA ASP A 41 -4.81 4.12 3.24
C ASP A 41 -5.03 2.59 3.21
N PRO A 42 -4.32 1.80 4.04
CA PRO A 42 -4.36 0.35 3.99
C PRO A 42 -5.75 -0.21 4.35
N VAL A 43 -6.53 0.47 5.20
CA VAL A 43 -7.88 0.03 5.57
C VAL A 43 -8.86 0.17 4.40
N ARG A 44 -8.78 1.29 3.66
CA ARG A 44 -9.58 1.52 2.46
C ARG A 44 -9.18 0.59 1.32
N VAL A 45 -7.89 0.34 1.15
CA VAL A 45 -7.40 -0.67 0.19
C VAL A 45 -7.91 -2.06 0.59
N ALA A 46 -7.80 -2.42 1.87
CA ALA A 46 -8.27 -3.70 2.37
C ALA A 46 -9.77 -3.90 2.14
N ARG A 47 -10.60 -2.88 2.33
CA ARG A 47 -12.04 -2.94 2.01
C ARG A 47 -12.32 -3.18 0.51
N LEU A 48 -11.47 -2.70 -0.40
CA LEU A 48 -11.61 -2.97 -1.84
C LEU A 48 -11.23 -4.42 -2.19
N VAL A 49 -10.20 -4.93 -1.53
CA VAL A 49 -9.70 -6.30 -1.70
C VAL A 49 -10.66 -7.30 -1.07
N GLU A 50 -11.16 -7.04 0.14
CA GLU A 50 -12.14 -7.86 0.88
C GLU A 50 -13.40 -8.15 0.06
N ARG A 51 -13.85 -7.20 -0.77
CA ARG A 51 -15.00 -7.43 -1.68
C ARG A 51 -14.71 -8.41 -2.82
N ARG A 52 -13.43 -8.71 -3.07
CA ARG A 52 -12.96 -9.53 -4.19
C ARG A 52 -12.29 -10.82 -3.72
N THR A 53 -12.00 -10.96 -2.42
CA THR A 53 -11.27 -12.09 -1.85
C THR A 53 -12.02 -12.60 -0.61
N ALA A 54 -11.84 -13.87 -0.27
CA ALA A 54 -12.35 -14.42 0.98
C ALA A 54 -11.42 -14.13 2.18
N LEU A 55 -10.42 -13.25 2.02
CA LEU A 55 -9.48 -12.94 3.08
C LEU A 55 -10.08 -11.92 4.05
N PRO A 56 -9.87 -12.08 5.36
CA PRO A 56 -10.30 -11.09 6.33
C PRO A 56 -9.48 -9.81 6.17
N ARG A 57 -10.11 -8.68 6.51
CA ARG A 57 -9.51 -7.34 6.38
C ARG A 57 -8.15 -7.22 7.07
N GLU A 58 -8.00 -7.85 8.23
CA GLU A 58 -6.76 -7.81 9.01
C GLU A 58 -5.60 -8.49 8.29
N SER A 59 -5.83 -9.67 7.69
CA SER A 59 -4.81 -10.35 6.87
C SER A 59 -4.42 -9.52 5.66
N ILE A 60 -5.38 -8.86 5.01
CA ILE A 60 -5.11 -7.98 3.89
C ILE A 60 -4.22 -6.81 4.33
N ILE A 61 -4.54 -6.16 5.46
CA ILE A 61 -3.72 -5.08 6.01
C ILE A 61 -2.30 -5.57 6.32
N GLY A 62 -2.15 -6.73 6.97
CA GLY A 62 -0.84 -7.31 7.26
C GLY A 62 0.03 -7.52 6.01
N ILE A 63 -0.59 -8.02 4.93
CA ILE A 63 0.05 -8.19 3.62
C ILE A 63 0.46 -6.82 3.04
N LEU A 64 -0.40 -5.80 3.14
CA LEU A 64 -0.15 -4.45 2.62
C LEU A 64 0.96 -3.71 3.38
N GLU A 65 1.01 -3.87 4.70
CA GLU A 65 2.05 -3.29 5.56
C GLU A 65 3.37 -4.04 5.49
N GLY A 66 3.37 -5.26 4.93
CA GLY A 66 4.58 -6.06 4.80
C GLY A 66 5.05 -6.74 6.05
N ARG A 67 4.16 -6.91 7.02
CA ARG A 67 4.34 -7.85 8.12
C ARG A 67 4.00 -9.24 7.59
N SER A 68 4.93 -9.84 6.84
CA SER A 68 4.89 -11.24 6.41
C SER A 68 6.10 -11.97 6.92
#